data_AF-A0A3M1KHI5-F1
#
_entry.id   AF-A0A3M1KHI5-F1
#
_cell.length_a   1.000
_cell.length_b   1.000
_cell.length_c   1.000
_cell.angle_alpha   90.00
_cell.angle_beta   90.00
_cell.angle_gamma   90.00
#
_symmetry.space_group_name_H-M   'P 1'
#
loop_
_entity.id
_entity.type
_entity.pdbx_description
1 polymer ?
#
loop_
_entity_poly.entity_id
_entity_poly.type
_entity_poly.pdbx_seq_one_letter_code
_entity_poly.pdbx_strand_id
1 'polypeptide(L)'
;DIYSIEDLAQLIYDLKQINPTARVGVKLVSAAGIGTIAAGVAKAHADVITISGHSGGTGASPLTSIKFAGTPWEIGLAEVHQVLTLNGLRGRVRLRVDGGIKSGRDILIGALLGAEEFGIGTASLLSLGCLMVRQCHTNRCPVGICTQDEALRGKFTGHADKVINLMTFLAEDVRERLARLGARSFQEIVGRADLLTQVRRGAGRIDDLDLNPLLVRVESARKGAGCTIEGRNPVPDTLDAQMLKDALPVFERGEKMQLSYIVRNTHRAVGTRFSSALVRRFGPDGLDEGHVTVQLKGSAGQSLGAFAVKGLKLVVFGEANDYVAKGLSGATVVVRPPARSRLLAHENVIIGNTVLYGATSGALFAAGQAGERFAVRNSGAIAVVEGVGDNGCEYMTGGTVVILGPIGDNFGAGMTGGIAFVLDEHGGLDAVINPDSVVVGPVEAQADIERLKSLLERHHLETGSLKAALLLDDFETALKQFRRVAGADEERLRCAAGEQETVRAIAG
;
A
#
# COMPACT_ATOMS: atom_id res chain seq x y z
N ASP A 1 -4.69 -3.60 3.93
CA ASP A 1 -6.01 -3.28 3.34
C ASP A 1 -6.39 -4.25 2.21
N ILE A 2 -5.96 -5.51 2.24
CA ILE A 2 -6.38 -6.54 1.28
C ILE A 2 -6.57 -7.84 2.04
N TYR A 3 -7.80 -8.14 2.45
CA TYR A 3 -8.15 -9.39 3.13
C TYR A 3 -9.00 -10.31 2.24
N SER A 4 -9.48 -9.78 1.11
CA SER A 4 -10.37 -10.44 0.17
C SER A 4 -10.16 -9.90 -1.26
N ILE A 5 -10.91 -10.44 -2.23
CA ILE A 5 -10.81 -9.99 -3.62
C ILE A 5 -11.49 -8.63 -3.84
N GLU A 6 -12.53 -8.34 -3.07
CA GLU A 6 -13.24 -7.07 -3.05
C GLU A 6 -12.38 -5.95 -2.47
N ASP A 7 -11.54 -6.24 -1.46
CA ASP A 7 -10.57 -5.28 -0.94
C ASP A 7 -9.47 -4.98 -1.97
N LEU A 8 -9.03 -5.99 -2.72
CA LEU A 8 -8.10 -5.76 -3.84
C LEU A 8 -8.74 -4.86 -4.90
N ALA A 9 -10.01 -5.09 -5.23
CA ALA A 9 -10.76 -4.22 -6.15
C ALA A 9 -10.88 -2.79 -5.62
N GLN A 10 -11.07 -2.62 -4.30
CA GLN A 10 -11.06 -1.32 -3.65
C GLN A 10 -9.70 -0.63 -3.75
N LEU A 11 -8.58 -1.34 -3.49
CA LEU A 11 -7.25 -0.75 -3.65
C LEU A 11 -6.96 -0.36 -5.11
N ILE A 12 -7.31 -1.22 -6.08
CA ILE A 12 -7.17 -0.89 -7.51
C ILE A 12 -7.99 0.35 -7.85
N TYR A 13 -9.20 0.47 -7.29
CA TYR A 13 -10.03 1.66 -7.44
C TYR A 13 -9.34 2.90 -6.87
N ASP A 14 -8.87 2.86 -5.63
CA ASP A 14 -8.17 3.97 -4.96
C ASP A 14 -6.96 4.45 -5.77
N LEU A 15 -6.13 3.51 -6.24
CA LEU A 15 -4.94 3.80 -7.06
C LEU A 15 -5.31 4.50 -8.38
N LYS A 16 -6.41 4.08 -9.00
CA LYS A 16 -6.92 4.68 -10.25
C LYS A 16 -7.62 6.02 -10.01
N GLN A 17 -8.14 6.28 -8.81
CA GLN A 17 -8.66 7.60 -8.44
C GLN A 17 -7.52 8.59 -8.21
N ILE A 18 -6.48 8.23 -7.45
CA ILE A 18 -5.36 9.13 -7.19
C ILE A 18 -4.46 9.33 -8.42
N ASN A 19 -4.40 8.35 -9.32
CA ASN A 19 -3.68 8.49 -10.58
C ASN A 19 -4.54 8.03 -11.77
N PRO A 20 -5.30 8.95 -12.40
CA PRO A 20 -6.24 8.61 -13.48
C PRO A 20 -5.56 8.17 -14.78
N THR A 21 -4.23 8.22 -14.86
CA THR A 21 -3.44 7.87 -16.06
C THR A 21 -2.63 6.58 -15.89
N ALA A 22 -2.45 6.08 -14.67
CA ALA A 22 -1.60 4.92 -14.42
C ALA A 22 -2.32 3.59 -14.72
N ARG A 23 -1.53 2.61 -15.18
CA ARG A 23 -1.92 1.19 -15.16
C ARG A 23 -1.65 0.61 -13.78
N VAL A 24 -2.52 -0.27 -13.30
CA VAL A 24 -2.34 -1.01 -12.05
C VAL A 24 -1.96 -2.45 -12.36
N GLY A 25 -0.81 -2.88 -11.81
CA GLY A 25 -0.33 -4.25 -11.92
C GLY A 25 -0.45 -4.98 -10.59
N VAL A 26 -0.95 -6.23 -10.63
CA VAL A 26 -0.98 -7.12 -9.47
C VAL A 26 0.09 -8.19 -9.66
N LYS A 27 1.04 -8.25 -8.71
CA LYS A 27 2.12 -9.25 -8.73
C LYS A 27 1.72 -10.45 -7.89
N LEU A 28 1.61 -11.61 -8.54
CA LEU A 28 1.28 -12.90 -7.95
C LEU A 28 2.47 -13.84 -8.08
N VAL A 29 2.63 -14.76 -7.13
CA VAL A 29 3.62 -15.84 -7.23
C VAL A 29 2.94 -17.07 -7.79
N SER A 30 3.58 -17.73 -8.75
CA SER A 30 3.11 -18.96 -9.37
C SER A 30 2.87 -20.04 -8.31
N ALA A 31 1.64 -20.54 -8.25
CA ALA A 31 1.22 -21.66 -7.40
C ALA A 31 -0.05 -22.26 -8.02
N ALA A 32 -0.36 -23.53 -7.70
CA ALA A 32 -1.59 -24.15 -8.16
C ALA A 32 -2.83 -23.35 -7.70
N GLY A 33 -3.78 -23.11 -8.60
CA GLY A 33 -4.99 -22.33 -8.32
C GLY A 33 -4.84 -20.82 -8.59
N ILE A 34 -3.67 -20.36 -9.02
CA ILE A 34 -3.43 -18.97 -9.40
C ILE A 34 -4.34 -18.51 -10.54
N GLY A 35 -4.79 -19.41 -11.43
CA GLY A 35 -5.69 -19.06 -12.53
C GLY A 35 -7.03 -18.51 -12.04
N THR A 36 -7.59 -19.12 -11.00
CA THR A 36 -8.84 -18.66 -10.36
C THR A 36 -8.66 -17.28 -9.71
N ILE A 37 -7.53 -17.09 -9.01
CA ILE A 37 -7.19 -15.79 -8.41
C ILE A 37 -7.04 -14.73 -9.51
N ALA A 38 -6.34 -15.04 -10.59
CA ALA A 38 -6.14 -14.13 -11.71
C ALA A 38 -7.46 -13.72 -12.39
N ALA A 39 -8.45 -14.61 -12.46
CA ALA A 39 -9.79 -14.25 -12.92
C ALA A 39 -10.47 -13.22 -11.99
N GLY A 40 -10.33 -13.38 -10.68
CA GLY A 40 -10.76 -12.36 -9.70
C GLY A 40 -10.04 -11.03 -9.90
N VAL A 41 -8.71 -11.06 -10.05
CA VAL A 41 -7.86 -9.88 -10.28
C VAL A 41 -8.27 -9.12 -11.56
N ALA A 42 -8.56 -9.84 -12.64
CA ALA A 42 -9.05 -9.25 -13.88
C ALA A 42 -10.44 -8.61 -13.70
N LYS A 43 -11.34 -9.24 -12.94
CA LYS A 43 -12.66 -8.67 -12.59
C LYS A 43 -12.54 -7.46 -11.67
N ALA A 44 -11.49 -7.40 -10.85
CA ALA A 44 -11.14 -6.26 -10.00
C ALA A 44 -10.53 -5.07 -10.77
N HIS A 45 -10.56 -5.10 -12.11
CA HIS A 45 -10.06 -4.04 -13.00
C HIS A 45 -8.54 -3.83 -12.96
N ALA A 46 -7.73 -4.83 -12.60
CA ALA A 46 -6.28 -4.76 -12.82
C ALA A 46 -5.97 -4.63 -14.33
N ASP A 47 -4.86 -4.00 -14.68
CA ASP A 47 -4.42 -3.83 -16.07
C ASP A 47 -3.33 -4.82 -16.46
N VAL A 48 -2.52 -5.21 -15.47
CA VAL A 48 -1.42 -6.15 -15.64
C VAL A 48 -1.47 -7.19 -14.52
N ILE A 49 -1.28 -8.47 -14.87
CA ILE A 49 -1.04 -9.53 -13.88
C ILE A 49 0.38 -10.03 -14.10
N THR A 50 1.22 -9.90 -13.07
CA THR A 50 2.60 -10.41 -13.10
C THR A 50 2.65 -11.77 -12.41
N ILE A 51 3.11 -12.80 -13.11
CA ILE A 51 3.28 -14.15 -12.58
C ILE A 51 4.76 -14.34 -12.31
N SER A 52 5.12 -14.46 -11.05
CA SER A 52 6.50 -14.64 -10.59
C SER A 52 6.79 -16.10 -10.29
N GLY A 53 7.82 -16.66 -10.90
CA GLY A 53 8.28 -18.00 -10.58
C GLY A 53 8.99 -18.07 -9.23
N HIS A 54 9.02 -19.28 -8.64
CA HIS A 54 9.75 -19.58 -7.39
C HIS A 54 11.24 -19.19 -7.41
N SER A 55 11.85 -19.09 -8.59
CA SER A 55 13.27 -18.82 -8.82
C SER A 55 13.64 -17.32 -8.82
N GLY A 56 12.73 -16.45 -8.37
CA GLY A 56 12.97 -15.01 -8.22
C GLY A 56 14.12 -14.69 -7.27
N GLY A 57 14.81 -13.57 -7.53
CA GLY A 57 15.85 -13.05 -6.64
C GLY A 57 15.27 -12.32 -5.44
N THR A 58 16.00 -12.30 -4.32
CA THR A 58 15.68 -11.50 -3.13
C THR A 58 16.96 -11.00 -2.46
N GLY A 59 16.90 -9.81 -1.85
CA GLY A 59 18.00 -9.26 -1.03
C GLY A 59 18.10 -9.95 0.33
N ALA A 60 16.97 -10.35 0.91
CA ALA A 60 16.89 -11.04 2.19
C ALA A 60 15.59 -11.87 2.25
N SER A 61 15.69 -13.13 2.64
CA SER A 61 14.55 -14.03 2.86
C SER A 61 15.02 -15.24 3.63
N PRO A 62 14.15 -15.88 4.43
CA PRO A 62 14.42 -17.22 4.97
C PRO A 62 14.80 -18.20 3.86
N LEU A 63 15.77 -19.07 4.13
CA LEU A 63 16.22 -20.12 3.21
C LEU A 63 15.09 -21.09 2.87
N THR A 64 14.22 -21.37 3.85
CA THR A 64 13.05 -22.24 3.68
C THR A 64 12.13 -21.70 2.58
N SER A 65 11.81 -20.40 2.60
CA SER A 65 10.98 -19.76 1.56
C SER A 65 11.65 -19.81 0.19
N ILE A 66 12.96 -19.55 0.12
CA ILE A 66 13.72 -19.59 -1.16
C ILE A 66 13.70 -21.00 -1.79
N LYS A 67 13.70 -22.05 -0.96
CA LYS A 67 13.84 -23.43 -1.43
C LYS A 67 12.52 -24.16 -1.60
N PHE A 68 11.48 -23.78 -0.86
CA PHE A 68 10.26 -24.57 -0.72
C PHE A 68 8.96 -23.82 -0.97
N ALA A 69 8.99 -22.51 -1.25
CA ALA A 69 7.79 -21.73 -1.55
C ALA A 69 7.69 -21.35 -3.04
N GLY A 70 6.48 -21.46 -3.59
CA GLY A 70 6.18 -21.14 -5.00
C GLY A 70 6.48 -22.29 -5.96
N THR A 71 6.05 -22.12 -7.21
CA THR A 71 6.24 -23.09 -8.31
C THR A 71 6.91 -22.44 -9.53
N PRO A 72 7.37 -23.21 -10.53
CA PRO A 72 7.86 -22.66 -11.80
C PRO A 72 6.83 -21.72 -12.45
N TRP A 73 7.30 -20.66 -13.10
CA TRP A 73 6.40 -19.67 -13.72
C TRP A 73 5.68 -20.26 -14.93
N GLU A 74 6.25 -21.27 -15.59
CA GLU A 74 5.68 -21.97 -16.73
C GLU A 74 4.30 -22.55 -16.39
N ILE A 75 4.17 -23.10 -15.17
CA ILE A 75 2.92 -23.69 -14.65
C ILE A 75 1.87 -22.61 -14.44
N GLY A 76 2.18 -21.63 -13.59
CA GLY A 76 1.22 -20.58 -13.23
C GLY A 76 0.87 -19.68 -14.42
N LEU A 77 1.82 -19.40 -15.32
CA LEU A 77 1.56 -18.58 -16.51
C LEU A 77 0.57 -19.28 -17.45
N ALA A 78 0.79 -20.57 -17.73
CA ALA A 78 -0.11 -21.36 -18.56
C ALA A 78 -1.50 -21.44 -17.92
N GLU A 79 -1.58 -21.73 -16.61
CA GLU A 79 -2.85 -21.80 -15.87
C GLU A 79 -3.62 -20.47 -15.95
N VAL A 80 -2.95 -19.34 -15.67
CA VAL A 80 -3.57 -18.00 -15.77
C VAL A 80 -4.04 -17.72 -17.19
N HIS A 81 -3.20 -17.99 -18.20
CA HIS A 81 -3.55 -17.78 -19.59
C HIS A 81 -4.80 -18.57 -20.00
N GLN A 82 -4.84 -19.86 -19.65
CA GLN A 82 -5.94 -20.76 -19.96
C GLN A 82 -7.23 -20.35 -19.23
N VAL A 83 -7.18 -20.14 -17.92
CA VAL A 83 -8.36 -19.79 -17.11
C VAL A 83 -8.95 -18.44 -17.52
N LEU A 84 -8.12 -17.42 -17.75
CA LEU A 84 -8.61 -16.13 -18.24
C LEU A 84 -9.25 -16.24 -19.62
N THR A 85 -8.70 -17.09 -20.48
CA THR A 85 -9.24 -17.32 -21.82
C THR A 85 -10.59 -18.05 -21.76
N LEU A 86 -10.70 -19.10 -20.94
CA LEU A 86 -11.94 -19.84 -20.69
C LEU A 86 -13.06 -18.93 -20.18
N ASN A 87 -12.72 -17.93 -19.37
CA ASN A 87 -13.68 -16.99 -18.79
C ASN A 87 -13.93 -15.73 -19.66
N GLY A 88 -13.34 -15.63 -20.86
CA GLY A 88 -13.47 -14.44 -21.71
C GLY A 88 -12.86 -13.16 -21.10
N LEU A 89 -11.91 -13.30 -20.17
CA LEU A 89 -11.24 -12.21 -19.46
C LEU A 89 -9.84 -11.89 -20.02
N ARG A 90 -9.25 -12.79 -20.83
CA ARG A 90 -7.87 -12.66 -21.32
C ARG A 90 -7.58 -11.35 -22.06
N GLY A 91 -8.57 -10.81 -22.78
CA GLY A 91 -8.44 -9.54 -23.50
C GLY A 91 -8.36 -8.30 -22.61
N ARG A 92 -8.69 -8.41 -21.31
CA ARG A 92 -8.76 -7.27 -20.37
C ARG A 92 -7.44 -6.97 -19.65
N VAL A 93 -6.54 -7.96 -19.57
CA VAL A 93 -5.33 -7.87 -18.77
C VAL A 93 -4.12 -8.27 -19.57
N ARG A 94 -3.02 -7.54 -19.37
CA ARG A 94 -1.73 -7.92 -19.90
C ARG A 94 -1.04 -8.88 -18.94
N LEU A 95 -0.50 -9.98 -19.46
CA LEU A 95 0.26 -10.93 -18.64
C LEU A 95 1.74 -10.59 -18.69
N ARG A 96 2.34 -10.44 -17.51
CA ARG A 96 3.78 -10.26 -17.34
C ARG A 96 4.34 -11.47 -16.62
N VAL A 97 5.57 -11.87 -16.92
CA VAL A 97 6.24 -12.98 -16.23
C VAL A 97 7.64 -12.58 -15.78
N ASP A 98 8.05 -13.04 -14.60
CA ASP A 98 9.42 -12.95 -14.11
C ASP A 98 9.83 -14.24 -13.37
N GLY A 99 11.12 -14.40 -13.07
CA GLY A 99 11.65 -15.57 -12.36
C GLY A 99 12.72 -16.32 -13.15
N GLY A 100 13.95 -15.82 -13.10
CA GLY A 100 15.10 -16.50 -13.70
C GLY A 100 15.24 -16.38 -15.22
N ILE A 101 14.50 -15.45 -15.86
CA ILE A 101 14.60 -15.14 -17.30
C ILE A 101 15.99 -14.58 -17.61
N LYS A 102 16.71 -15.25 -18.53
CA LYS A 102 18.11 -14.91 -18.87
C LYS A 102 18.39 -14.89 -20.37
N SER A 103 17.51 -15.44 -21.19
CA SER A 103 17.74 -15.62 -22.62
C SER A 103 16.50 -15.26 -23.46
N GLY A 104 16.70 -15.02 -24.75
CA GLY A 104 15.59 -14.84 -25.69
C GLY A 104 14.75 -16.11 -25.84
N ARG A 105 15.32 -17.30 -25.60
CA ARG A 105 14.56 -18.56 -25.51
C ARG A 105 13.54 -18.53 -24.37
N ASP A 106 13.95 -18.07 -23.18
CA ASP A 106 13.05 -18.00 -22.01
C ASP A 106 11.87 -17.05 -22.29
N ILE A 107 12.18 -15.90 -22.90
CA ILE A 107 11.18 -14.92 -23.34
C ILE A 107 10.22 -15.55 -24.36
N LEU A 108 10.74 -16.25 -25.36
CA LEU A 108 9.94 -16.90 -26.39
C LEU A 108 9.01 -17.97 -25.81
N ILE A 109 9.50 -18.81 -24.90
CA ILE A 109 8.68 -19.82 -24.21
C ILE A 109 7.58 -19.14 -23.40
N GLY A 110 7.90 -18.10 -22.63
CA GLY A 110 6.88 -17.34 -21.91
C GLY A 110 5.84 -16.70 -22.83
N ALA A 111 6.25 -16.19 -23.99
CA ALA A 111 5.33 -15.67 -25.00
C ALA A 111 4.35 -16.74 -25.49
N LEU A 112 4.88 -17.92 -25.87
CA LEU A 112 4.10 -19.06 -26.35
C LEU A 112 3.12 -19.58 -25.29
N LEU A 113 3.50 -19.50 -24.01
CA LEU A 113 2.63 -19.81 -22.87
C LEU A 113 1.66 -18.67 -22.50
N GLY A 114 1.77 -17.50 -23.13
CA GLY A 114 0.78 -16.44 -23.06
C GLY A 114 1.20 -15.11 -22.44
N ALA A 115 2.47 -14.92 -22.08
CA ALA A 115 3.00 -13.65 -21.59
C ALA A 115 3.19 -12.62 -22.71
N GLU A 116 3.07 -11.35 -22.34
CA GLU A 116 3.27 -10.19 -23.23
C GLU A 116 4.41 -9.28 -22.74
N GLU A 117 4.74 -9.33 -21.45
CA GLU A 117 5.81 -8.54 -20.83
C GLU A 117 6.72 -9.43 -19.96
N PHE A 118 8.00 -9.08 -19.85
CA PHE A 118 9.02 -9.92 -19.19
C PHE A 118 9.82 -9.10 -18.19
N GLY A 119 9.88 -9.55 -16.94
CA GLY A 119 10.66 -8.95 -15.87
C GLY A 119 12.05 -9.59 -15.76
N ILE A 120 13.09 -8.78 -15.86
CA ILE A 120 14.49 -9.22 -15.80
C ILE A 120 15.18 -8.49 -14.65
N GLY A 121 15.37 -9.20 -13.53
CA GLY A 121 16.02 -8.65 -12.33
C GLY A 121 17.47 -9.07 -12.22
N THR A 122 17.73 -10.33 -11.84
CA THR A 122 19.08 -10.84 -11.55
C THR A 122 20.04 -10.72 -12.73
N ALA A 123 19.60 -10.97 -13.97
CA ALA A 123 20.48 -10.82 -15.14
C ALA A 123 20.90 -9.36 -15.34
N SER A 124 20.01 -8.41 -15.06
CA SER A 124 20.36 -6.97 -15.05
C SER A 124 21.37 -6.66 -13.94
N LEU A 125 21.20 -7.21 -12.73
CA LEU A 125 22.20 -7.07 -11.66
C LEU A 125 23.56 -7.67 -12.03
N LEU A 126 23.59 -8.82 -12.72
CA LEU A 126 24.81 -9.42 -13.26
C LEU A 126 25.49 -8.49 -14.27
N SER A 127 24.73 -7.90 -15.19
CA SER A 127 25.27 -6.91 -16.15
C SER A 127 25.86 -5.68 -15.45
N LEU A 128 25.33 -5.31 -14.28
CA LEU A 128 25.84 -4.22 -13.45
C LEU A 128 27.06 -4.61 -12.60
N GLY A 129 27.50 -5.88 -12.63
CA GLY A 129 28.70 -6.37 -11.96
C GLY A 129 28.45 -7.29 -10.76
N CYS A 130 27.21 -7.77 -10.54
CA CYS A 130 26.94 -8.73 -9.48
C CYS A 130 27.75 -10.01 -9.70
N LEU A 131 28.49 -10.43 -8.66
CA LEU A 131 29.32 -11.64 -8.67
C LEU A 131 28.60 -12.89 -8.12
N MET A 132 27.30 -12.78 -7.82
CA MET A 132 26.48 -13.87 -7.26
C MET A 132 27.01 -14.49 -5.95
N VAL A 133 27.68 -13.69 -5.11
CA VAL A 133 28.22 -14.13 -3.80
C VAL A 133 27.15 -14.35 -2.71
N ARG A 134 25.89 -13.95 -2.95
CA ARG A 134 24.72 -14.19 -2.06
C ARG A 134 24.82 -13.60 -0.64
N GLN A 135 25.49 -12.45 -0.51
CA GLN A 135 25.65 -11.71 0.76
C GLN A 135 24.81 -10.43 0.81
N CYS A 136 23.72 -10.34 0.05
CA CYS A 136 22.93 -9.12 -0.06
C CYS A 136 22.33 -8.66 1.29
N HIS A 137 21.93 -9.61 2.14
CA HIS A 137 21.31 -9.35 3.45
C HIS A 137 22.30 -8.91 4.54
N THR A 138 23.62 -9.03 4.30
CA THR A 138 24.63 -8.75 5.33
C THR A 138 25.14 -7.32 5.28
N ASN A 139 24.64 -6.51 4.34
CA ASN A 139 25.16 -5.18 4.01
C ASN A 139 26.63 -5.18 3.50
N ARG A 140 27.21 -6.34 3.15
CA ARG A 140 28.63 -6.49 2.76
C ARG A 140 28.84 -6.84 1.29
N CYS A 141 28.07 -6.24 0.38
CA CYS A 141 28.24 -6.49 -1.05
C CYS A 141 29.63 -6.05 -1.53
N PRO A 142 30.46 -6.94 -2.12
CA PRO A 142 31.86 -6.61 -2.47
C PRO A 142 31.98 -5.63 -3.64
N VAL A 143 30.90 -5.43 -4.39
CA VAL A 143 30.84 -4.64 -5.63
C VAL A 143 29.83 -3.49 -5.55
N GLY A 144 29.41 -3.11 -4.33
CA GLY A 144 28.60 -1.92 -4.13
C GLY A 144 27.16 -1.95 -4.66
N ILE A 145 26.61 -3.14 -4.96
CA ILE A 145 25.24 -3.28 -5.50
C ILE A 145 24.19 -3.30 -4.38
N CYS A 146 24.24 -4.30 -3.48
CA CYS A 146 23.27 -4.46 -2.39
C CYS A 146 23.92 -4.11 -1.05
N THR A 147 24.23 -2.84 -0.83
CA THR A 147 24.82 -2.33 0.42
C THR A 147 24.53 -0.84 0.59
N GLN A 148 24.35 -0.40 1.82
CA GLN A 148 24.23 1.00 2.23
C GLN A 148 25.55 1.56 2.79
N ASP A 149 26.56 0.72 3.00
CA ASP A 149 27.90 1.15 3.42
C ASP A 149 28.57 2.00 2.31
N GLU A 150 29.02 3.20 2.66
CA GLU A 150 29.55 4.16 1.70
C GLU A 150 30.86 3.68 1.04
N ALA A 151 31.75 3.05 1.81
CA ALA A 151 33.02 2.55 1.29
C ALA A 151 32.82 1.38 0.32
N LEU A 152 31.82 0.53 0.56
CA LEU A 152 31.43 -0.54 -0.36
C LEU A 152 30.66 -0.01 -1.57
N ARG A 153 29.77 0.97 -1.41
CA ARG A 153 29.10 1.65 -2.53
C ARG A 153 30.10 2.32 -3.49
N GLY A 154 31.21 2.85 -2.96
CA GLY A 154 32.32 3.38 -3.75
C GLY A 154 32.97 2.36 -4.70
N LYS A 155 32.70 1.06 -4.54
CA LYS A 155 33.20 -0.01 -5.43
C LYS A 155 32.26 -0.31 -6.61
N PHE A 156 31.10 0.34 -6.69
CA PHE A 156 30.14 0.12 -7.77
C PHE A 156 30.64 0.65 -9.11
N THR A 157 30.71 -0.22 -10.12
CA THR A 157 31.19 0.11 -11.48
C THR A 157 30.13 -0.19 -12.55
N GLY A 158 28.86 -0.31 -12.16
CA GLY A 158 27.75 -0.52 -13.08
C GLY A 158 27.40 0.77 -13.83
N HIS A 159 27.03 0.64 -15.11
CA HIS A 159 26.62 1.76 -15.96
C HIS A 159 25.33 1.39 -16.69
N ALA A 160 24.51 2.40 -17.01
CA ALA A 160 23.25 2.22 -17.73
C ALA A 160 23.46 1.48 -19.07
N ASP A 161 24.54 1.79 -19.79
CA ASP A 161 24.90 1.16 -21.07
C ASP A 161 25.01 -0.36 -20.98
N LYS A 162 25.48 -0.90 -19.84
CA LYS A 162 25.58 -2.36 -19.64
C LYS A 162 24.19 -3.01 -19.63
N VAL A 163 23.20 -2.33 -19.05
CA VAL A 163 21.80 -2.80 -19.03
C VAL A 163 21.16 -2.63 -20.40
N ILE A 164 21.43 -1.51 -21.09
CA ILE A 164 20.97 -1.28 -22.47
C ILE A 164 21.48 -2.39 -23.38
N ASN A 165 22.76 -2.73 -23.29
CA ASN A 165 23.39 -3.79 -24.08
C ASN A 165 22.76 -5.16 -23.77
N LEU A 166 22.55 -5.50 -22.50
CA LEU A 166 21.83 -6.72 -22.11
C LEU A 166 20.45 -6.80 -22.77
N MET A 167 19.64 -5.75 -22.67
CA MET A 167 18.30 -5.73 -23.26
C MET A 167 18.36 -5.82 -24.80
N THR A 168 19.35 -5.16 -25.41
CA THR A 168 19.57 -5.19 -26.86
C THR A 168 19.90 -6.59 -27.35
N PHE A 169 20.80 -7.30 -26.66
CA PHE A 169 21.17 -8.67 -26.99
C PHE A 169 20.00 -9.65 -26.78
N LEU A 170 19.22 -9.49 -25.71
CA LEU A 170 18.03 -10.29 -25.50
C LEU A 170 16.99 -10.06 -26.61
N ALA A 171 16.80 -8.80 -27.01
CA ALA A 171 15.87 -8.47 -28.08
C ALA A 171 16.32 -9.04 -29.44
N GLU A 172 17.63 -9.04 -29.74
CA GLU A 172 18.16 -9.68 -30.96
C GLU A 172 17.97 -11.21 -30.92
N ASP A 173 18.32 -11.88 -29.81
CA ASP A 173 18.11 -13.32 -29.67
C ASP A 173 16.61 -13.70 -29.82
N VAL A 174 15.69 -12.84 -29.37
CA VAL A 174 14.25 -13.01 -29.62
C VAL A 174 13.93 -12.86 -31.11
N ARG A 175 14.43 -11.83 -31.80
CA ARG A 175 14.18 -11.63 -33.24
C ARG A 175 14.69 -12.79 -34.09
N GLU A 176 15.91 -13.26 -33.82
CA GLU A 176 16.49 -14.40 -34.52
C GLU A 176 15.65 -15.66 -34.35
N ARG A 177 15.13 -15.91 -33.14
CA ARG A 177 14.27 -17.07 -32.86
C ARG A 177 12.89 -16.92 -33.48
N LEU A 178 12.29 -15.73 -33.45
CA LEU A 178 11.03 -15.44 -34.13
C LEU A 178 11.14 -15.71 -35.64
N ALA A 179 12.24 -15.27 -36.26
CA ALA A 179 12.50 -15.53 -37.68
C ALA A 179 12.58 -17.04 -37.98
N ARG A 180 13.22 -17.84 -37.11
CA ARG A 180 13.25 -19.30 -37.24
C ARG A 180 11.88 -19.97 -37.08
N LEU A 181 10.98 -19.38 -36.29
CA LEU A 181 9.58 -19.83 -36.18
C LEU A 181 8.71 -19.37 -37.37
N GLY A 182 9.22 -18.50 -38.24
CA GLY A 182 8.48 -17.92 -39.36
C GLY A 182 7.48 -16.82 -38.94
N ALA A 183 7.57 -16.30 -37.72
CA ALA A 183 6.72 -15.21 -37.22
C ALA A 183 7.34 -13.83 -37.51
N ARG A 184 6.52 -12.86 -37.91
CA ARG A 184 6.99 -11.50 -38.27
C ARG A 184 6.94 -10.53 -37.10
N SER A 185 6.17 -10.86 -36.07
CA SER A 185 6.02 -10.05 -34.87
C SER A 185 5.89 -10.89 -33.62
N PHE A 186 6.21 -10.30 -32.48
CA PHE A 186 6.06 -10.95 -31.18
C PHE A 186 4.60 -11.31 -30.89
N GLN A 187 3.67 -10.48 -31.32
CA GLN A 187 2.25 -10.67 -31.05
C GLN A 187 1.67 -11.92 -31.75
N GLU A 188 2.21 -12.31 -32.90
CA GLU A 188 1.78 -13.50 -33.65
C GLU A 188 1.96 -14.82 -32.87
N ILE A 189 2.89 -14.85 -31.91
CA ILE A 189 3.24 -16.05 -31.17
C ILE A 189 2.64 -16.10 -29.75
N VAL A 190 2.08 -14.99 -29.25
CA VAL A 190 1.55 -14.97 -27.87
C VAL A 190 0.44 -16.02 -27.73
N GLY A 191 0.57 -16.92 -26.75
CA GLY A 191 -0.38 -18.01 -26.49
C GLY A 191 -0.37 -19.14 -27.52
N ARG A 192 0.60 -19.19 -28.45
CA ARG A 192 0.76 -20.28 -29.44
C ARG A 192 1.50 -21.48 -28.86
N ALA A 193 0.98 -22.04 -27.77
CA ALA A 193 1.54 -23.22 -27.12
C ALA A 193 1.65 -24.44 -28.07
N ASP A 194 0.88 -24.46 -29.17
CA ASP A 194 0.98 -25.46 -30.25
C ASP A 194 2.34 -25.48 -30.97
N LEU A 195 3.17 -24.44 -30.83
CA LEU A 195 4.53 -24.40 -31.35
C LEU A 195 5.56 -25.02 -30.40
N LEU A 196 5.13 -25.49 -29.22
CA LEU A 196 5.95 -26.19 -28.26
C LEU A 196 5.65 -27.70 -28.31
N THR A 197 6.69 -28.51 -28.19
CA THR A 197 6.57 -29.97 -28.05
C THR A 197 7.54 -30.44 -26.98
N GLN A 198 7.05 -31.27 -26.08
CA GLN A 198 7.88 -31.93 -25.09
C GLN A 198 8.81 -32.92 -25.79
N VAL A 199 10.11 -32.73 -25.64
CA VAL A 199 11.13 -33.67 -26.12
C VAL A 199 11.52 -34.59 -24.97
N ARG A 200 11.29 -35.90 -25.12
CA ARG A 200 11.73 -36.93 -24.16
C ARG A 200 13.18 -37.30 -24.48
N ARG A 201 14.11 -36.84 -23.64
CA ARG A 201 15.55 -37.16 -23.73
C ARG A 201 16.08 -37.30 -22.29
N GLY A 202 16.58 -38.47 -21.93
CA GLY A 202 17.12 -38.72 -20.59
C GLY A 202 17.39 -40.21 -20.31
N ALA A 203 17.90 -40.49 -19.11
CA ALA A 203 17.97 -41.85 -18.58
C ALA A 203 16.56 -42.25 -18.07
N GLY A 204 16.11 -43.48 -18.38
CA GLY A 204 14.72 -43.95 -18.19
C GLY A 204 14.13 -43.93 -16.77
N ARG A 205 14.83 -43.36 -15.78
CA ARG A 205 14.31 -43.07 -14.43
C ARG A 205 13.68 -41.67 -14.30
N ILE A 206 13.78 -40.82 -15.32
CA ILE A 206 13.35 -39.39 -15.29
C ILE A 206 12.29 -39.10 -16.39
N ASP A 207 11.81 -40.10 -17.12
CA ASP A 207 10.98 -39.93 -18.33
C ASP A 207 9.46 -39.80 -18.09
N ASP A 208 9.02 -39.47 -16.87
CA ASP A 208 7.60 -39.56 -16.46
C ASP A 208 6.86 -38.21 -16.32
N LEU A 209 7.48 -37.07 -16.63
CA LEU A 209 6.78 -35.79 -16.55
C LEU A 209 5.79 -35.62 -17.71
N ASP A 210 4.53 -35.35 -17.39
CA ASP A 210 3.53 -34.95 -18.37
C ASP A 210 3.47 -33.41 -18.45
N LEU A 211 3.98 -32.83 -19.54
CA LEU A 211 3.89 -31.38 -19.79
C LEU A 211 2.62 -31.00 -20.56
N ASN A 212 1.77 -31.95 -20.94
CA ASN A 212 0.56 -31.67 -21.71
C ASN A 212 -0.32 -30.59 -21.07
N PRO A 213 -0.55 -30.53 -19.74
CA PRO A 213 -1.34 -29.45 -19.14
C PRO A 213 -0.85 -28.03 -19.45
N LEU A 214 0.44 -27.84 -19.71
CA LEU A 214 1.01 -26.53 -20.08
C LEU A 214 0.78 -26.19 -21.55
N LEU A 215 0.64 -27.20 -22.40
CA LEU A 215 0.63 -27.09 -23.85
C LEU A 215 -0.80 -27.03 -24.43
N VAL A 216 -1.82 -27.26 -23.60
CA VAL A 216 -3.23 -27.18 -24.02
C VAL A 216 -3.56 -25.76 -24.45
N ARG A 217 -4.08 -25.63 -25.68
CA ARG A 217 -4.65 -24.40 -26.20
C ARG A 217 -6.16 -24.41 -26.04
N VAL A 218 -6.70 -23.39 -25.39
CA VAL A 218 -8.15 -23.18 -25.29
C VAL A 218 -8.69 -22.71 -26.64
N GLU A 219 -9.69 -23.40 -27.20
CA GLU A 219 -10.18 -23.18 -28.57
C GLU A 219 -10.65 -21.75 -28.85
N SER A 220 -11.19 -21.06 -27.84
CA SER A 220 -11.60 -19.65 -27.96
C SER A 220 -10.44 -18.69 -28.24
N ALA A 221 -9.18 -19.07 -27.98
CA ALA A 221 -7.98 -18.28 -28.30
C ALA A 221 -7.57 -18.30 -29.79
N ARG A 222 -8.35 -18.93 -30.68
CA ARG A 222 -8.07 -18.89 -32.13
C ARG A 222 -8.22 -17.48 -32.75
N LYS A 223 -8.93 -16.56 -32.08
CA LYS A 223 -9.18 -15.18 -32.54
C LYS A 223 -8.22 -14.10 -31.97
N GLY A 224 -7.16 -14.51 -31.27
CA GLY A 224 -6.20 -13.61 -30.62
C GLY A 224 -6.11 -13.90 -29.11
N ALA A 225 -4.90 -14.01 -28.58
CA ALA A 225 -4.64 -14.56 -27.24
C ALA A 225 -4.05 -13.55 -26.24
N GLY A 226 -3.98 -12.26 -26.62
CA GLY A 226 -3.40 -11.19 -25.82
C GLY A 226 -4.42 -10.17 -25.31
N CYS A 227 -3.93 -9.22 -24.52
CA CYS A 227 -4.68 -8.05 -24.10
C CYS A 227 -5.04 -7.19 -25.32
N THR A 228 -6.29 -6.78 -25.42
CA THR A 228 -6.81 -5.95 -26.53
C THR A 228 -7.05 -4.50 -26.11
N ILE A 229 -6.96 -4.21 -24.82
CA ILE A 229 -7.19 -2.88 -24.28
C ILE A 229 -5.92 -2.03 -24.45
N GLU A 230 -6.05 -0.91 -25.14
CA GLU A 230 -5.05 0.15 -25.13
C GLU A 230 -5.23 1.03 -23.89
N GLY A 231 -4.13 1.43 -23.25
CA GLY A 231 -4.18 2.22 -22.02
C GLY A 231 -4.50 1.37 -20.78
N ARG A 232 -5.63 1.63 -20.12
CA ARG A 232 -6.03 0.99 -18.85
C ARG A 232 -7.52 0.64 -18.84
N ASN A 233 -7.89 -0.34 -18.02
CA ASN A 233 -9.27 -0.60 -17.66
C ASN A 233 -9.85 0.61 -16.92
N PRO A 234 -10.93 1.22 -17.41
CA PRO A 234 -11.58 2.34 -16.73
C PRO A 234 -12.24 1.86 -15.43
N VAL A 235 -12.42 2.81 -14.52
CA VAL A 235 -13.19 2.64 -13.28
C VAL A 235 -14.25 3.73 -13.21
N PRO A 236 -15.38 3.50 -12.53
CA PRO A 236 -16.41 4.52 -12.35
C PRO A 236 -15.87 5.79 -11.68
N ASP A 237 -16.50 6.92 -11.97
CA ASP A 237 -16.28 8.15 -11.23
C ASP A 237 -16.85 8.06 -9.80
N THR A 238 -16.35 8.91 -8.92
CA THR A 238 -16.89 9.13 -7.56
C THR A 238 -17.40 10.57 -7.42
N LEU A 239 -17.82 10.94 -6.20
CA LEU A 239 -18.25 12.29 -5.86
C LEU A 239 -17.22 13.36 -6.26
N ASP A 240 -15.94 13.01 -6.27
CA ASP A 240 -14.83 13.86 -6.72
C ASP A 240 -15.01 14.42 -8.13
N ALA A 241 -15.67 13.69 -9.04
CA ALA A 241 -15.93 14.20 -10.38
C ALA A 241 -16.85 15.42 -10.36
N GLN A 242 -17.81 15.47 -9.41
CA GLN A 242 -18.62 16.65 -9.16
C GLN A 242 -17.82 17.72 -8.41
N MET A 243 -17.07 17.33 -7.37
CA MET A 243 -16.24 18.25 -6.59
C MET A 243 -15.24 19.02 -7.46
N LEU A 244 -14.61 18.35 -8.45
CA LEU A 244 -13.67 18.98 -9.38
C LEU A 244 -14.35 20.02 -10.28
N LYS A 245 -15.60 19.78 -10.70
CA LYS A 245 -16.36 20.75 -11.50
C LYS A 245 -16.73 21.97 -10.65
N ASP A 246 -17.18 21.75 -9.44
CA ASP A 246 -17.61 22.83 -8.54
C ASP A 246 -16.42 23.64 -8.02
N ALA A 247 -15.24 23.03 -7.94
CA ALA A 247 -14.00 23.67 -7.50
C ALA A 247 -13.16 24.28 -8.63
N LEU A 248 -13.71 24.47 -9.84
CA LEU A 248 -12.99 25.17 -10.93
C LEU A 248 -12.33 26.50 -10.49
N PRO A 249 -12.99 27.35 -9.68
CA PRO A 249 -12.36 28.57 -9.13
C PRO A 249 -11.04 28.32 -8.38
N VAL A 250 -10.92 27.20 -7.66
CA VAL A 250 -9.68 26.81 -6.97
C VAL A 250 -8.57 26.63 -7.99
N PHE A 251 -8.81 25.86 -9.05
CA PHE A 251 -7.78 25.47 -10.02
C PHE A 251 -7.40 26.60 -11.00
N GLU A 252 -8.36 27.48 -11.31
CA GLU A 252 -8.17 28.62 -12.22
C GLU A 252 -7.58 29.84 -11.51
N ARG A 253 -8.10 30.18 -10.33
CA ARG A 253 -7.82 31.45 -9.64
C ARG A 253 -7.19 31.30 -8.26
N GLY A 254 -7.06 30.08 -7.73
CA GLY A 254 -6.50 29.83 -6.40
C GLY A 254 -7.44 30.17 -5.25
N GLU A 255 -8.75 30.29 -5.50
CA GLU A 255 -9.73 30.68 -4.47
C GLU A 255 -9.81 29.66 -3.33
N LYS A 256 -10.02 30.15 -2.11
CA LYS A 256 -10.40 29.31 -0.95
C LYS A 256 -11.90 28.98 -1.07
N MET A 257 -12.27 27.72 -0.91
CA MET A 257 -13.65 27.28 -1.16
C MET A 257 -14.19 26.36 -0.06
N GLN A 258 -15.50 26.43 0.12
CA GLN A 258 -16.26 25.50 0.94
C GLN A 258 -17.35 24.84 0.09
N LEU A 259 -17.39 23.51 0.07
CA LEU A 259 -18.33 22.71 -0.71
C LEU A 259 -19.17 21.83 0.24
N SER A 260 -20.40 21.51 -0.14
CA SER A 260 -21.27 20.65 0.68
C SER A 260 -22.03 19.63 -0.16
N TYR A 261 -22.00 18.36 0.27
CA TYR A 261 -22.64 17.25 -0.44
C TYR A 261 -23.30 16.25 0.51
N ILE A 262 -24.22 15.46 -0.04
CA ILE A 262 -24.69 14.22 0.59
C ILE A 262 -23.75 13.08 0.19
N VAL A 263 -23.31 12.31 1.19
CA VAL A 263 -22.47 11.12 0.97
C VAL A 263 -23.22 9.83 1.33
N ARG A 264 -22.93 8.76 0.60
CA ARG A 264 -23.51 7.42 0.78
C ARG A 264 -22.38 6.40 0.80
N ASN A 265 -22.61 5.24 1.40
CA ASN A 265 -21.62 4.15 1.48
C ASN A 265 -21.15 3.67 0.09
N THR A 266 -21.91 3.93 -0.97
CA THR A 266 -21.53 3.69 -2.36
C THR A 266 -20.52 4.69 -2.93
N HIS A 267 -20.39 5.88 -2.32
CA HIS A 267 -19.40 6.88 -2.69
C HIS A 267 -18.07 6.55 -1.99
N ARG A 268 -17.21 5.86 -2.73
CA ARG A 268 -15.90 5.36 -2.27
C ARG A 268 -14.77 6.31 -2.71
N ALA A 269 -13.66 6.32 -1.97
CA ALA A 269 -12.48 7.12 -2.27
C ALA A 269 -12.75 8.63 -2.44
N VAL A 270 -13.69 9.17 -1.66
CA VAL A 270 -14.05 10.59 -1.74
C VAL A 270 -12.89 11.46 -1.27
N GLY A 271 -12.48 12.45 -2.06
CA GLY A 271 -11.34 13.32 -1.85
C GLY A 271 -10.04 12.85 -2.51
N THR A 272 -9.96 11.59 -2.95
CA THR A 272 -8.73 11.00 -3.50
C THR A 272 -8.38 11.56 -4.89
N ARG A 273 -9.34 11.64 -5.81
CA ARG A 273 -9.11 12.19 -7.15
C ARG A 273 -8.99 13.70 -7.11
N PHE A 274 -9.69 14.34 -6.19
CA PHE A 274 -9.53 15.77 -5.90
C PHE A 274 -8.08 16.08 -5.48
N SER A 275 -7.53 15.25 -4.58
CA SER A 275 -6.14 15.38 -4.13
C SER A 275 -5.14 15.19 -5.28
N SER A 276 -5.39 14.27 -6.21
CA SER A 276 -4.60 14.15 -7.45
C SER A 276 -4.54 15.47 -8.23
N ALA A 277 -5.69 16.13 -8.40
CA ALA A 277 -5.77 17.39 -9.13
C ALA A 277 -5.06 18.52 -8.39
N LEU A 278 -5.19 18.58 -7.05
CA LEU A 278 -4.47 19.55 -6.23
C LEU A 278 -2.95 19.40 -6.39
N VAL A 279 -2.41 18.19 -6.22
CA VAL A 279 -0.96 17.96 -6.35
C VAL A 279 -0.46 18.27 -7.76
N ARG A 280 -1.20 17.85 -8.80
CA ARG A 280 -0.81 18.12 -10.20
C ARG A 280 -0.78 19.61 -10.52
N ARG A 281 -1.62 20.42 -9.87
CA ARG A 281 -1.72 21.85 -10.12
C ARG A 281 -0.77 22.68 -9.25
N PHE A 282 -0.69 22.37 -7.97
CA PHE A 282 -0.03 23.20 -6.95
C PHE A 282 1.20 22.54 -6.33
N GLY A 283 1.43 21.24 -6.55
CA GLY A 283 2.42 20.46 -5.82
C GLY A 283 1.93 20.00 -4.44
N PRO A 284 2.73 19.21 -3.71
CA PRO A 284 2.32 18.61 -2.43
C PRO A 284 2.11 19.62 -1.29
N ASP A 285 2.85 20.73 -1.29
CA ASP A 285 2.80 21.76 -0.24
C ASP A 285 2.31 23.13 -0.75
N GLY A 286 1.72 23.16 -1.95
CA GLY A 286 1.36 24.41 -2.62
C GLY A 286 0.15 25.16 -2.06
N LEU A 287 -0.57 24.58 -1.10
CA LEU A 287 -1.76 25.17 -0.48
C LEU A 287 -1.68 25.11 1.05
N ASP A 288 -2.32 26.09 1.69
CA ASP A 288 -2.51 26.12 3.14
C ASP A 288 -3.47 25.01 3.60
N GLU A 289 -3.40 24.62 4.87
CA GLU A 289 -4.37 23.67 5.43
C GLU A 289 -5.81 24.19 5.25
N GLY A 290 -6.72 23.32 4.80
CA GLY A 290 -8.14 23.62 4.67
C GLY A 290 -8.51 24.64 3.58
N HIS A 291 -7.61 24.94 2.64
CA HIS A 291 -7.86 25.81 1.49
C HIS A 291 -9.14 25.45 0.74
N VAL A 292 -9.43 24.15 0.61
CA VAL A 292 -10.72 23.63 0.19
C VAL A 292 -11.30 22.77 1.29
N THR A 293 -12.44 23.19 1.84
CA THR A 293 -13.18 22.44 2.85
C THR A 293 -14.41 21.80 2.24
N VAL A 294 -14.56 20.48 2.38
CA VAL A 294 -15.68 19.71 1.84
C VAL A 294 -16.47 19.12 2.99
N GLN A 295 -17.72 19.57 3.14
CA GLN A 295 -18.66 19.05 4.13
C GLN A 295 -19.52 17.96 3.51
N LEU A 296 -19.54 16.79 4.14
CA LEU A 296 -20.25 15.61 3.69
C LEU A 296 -21.29 15.23 4.76
N LYS A 297 -22.54 15.00 4.35
CA LYS A 297 -23.60 14.56 5.26
C LYS A 297 -24.07 13.16 4.87
N GLY A 298 -23.99 12.20 5.80
CA GLY A 298 -24.36 10.80 5.56
C GLY A 298 -23.28 9.81 5.95
N SER A 299 -23.26 8.64 5.29
CA SER A 299 -22.31 7.56 5.56
C SER A 299 -21.30 7.51 4.41
N ALA A 300 -20.01 7.70 4.68
CA ALA A 300 -18.98 7.64 3.64
C ALA A 300 -18.56 6.19 3.35
N GLY A 301 -18.40 5.84 2.08
CA GLY A 301 -17.88 4.54 1.68
C GLY A 301 -16.41 4.34 2.04
N GLN A 302 -15.88 3.17 1.68
CA GLN A 302 -14.47 2.83 1.90
C GLN A 302 -13.52 3.88 1.32
N SER A 303 -12.37 4.03 1.99
CA SER A 303 -11.26 4.89 1.54
C SER A 303 -11.57 6.39 1.52
N LEU A 304 -12.47 6.87 2.39
CA LEU A 304 -12.70 8.30 2.58
C LEU A 304 -11.37 9.03 2.83
N GLY A 305 -11.04 10.03 2.00
CA GLY A 305 -9.82 10.82 2.14
C GLY A 305 -8.54 10.01 1.91
N ALA A 306 -8.59 8.89 1.19
CA ALA A 306 -7.39 8.14 0.88
C ALA A 306 -6.43 9.01 0.05
N PHE A 307 -5.16 9.04 0.46
CA PHE A 307 -4.09 9.87 -0.11
C PHE A 307 -4.38 11.37 -0.12
N ALA A 308 -5.25 11.83 0.78
CA ALA A 308 -5.64 13.23 0.80
C ALA A 308 -4.48 14.14 1.21
N VAL A 309 -4.29 15.21 0.45
CA VAL A 309 -3.12 16.10 0.57
C VAL A 309 -3.44 17.41 1.28
N LYS A 310 -2.38 18.07 1.77
CA LYS A 310 -2.48 19.43 2.32
C LYS A 310 -3.20 20.36 1.33
N GLY A 311 -4.07 21.22 1.85
CA GLY A 311 -5.03 21.98 1.05
C GLY A 311 -6.46 21.47 1.18
N LEU A 312 -6.64 20.15 1.34
CA LEU A 312 -7.97 19.55 1.47
C LEU A 312 -8.34 19.34 2.95
N LYS A 313 -9.56 19.74 3.31
CA LYS A 313 -10.21 19.37 4.56
C LYS A 313 -11.53 18.68 4.29
N LEU A 314 -11.73 17.48 4.82
CA LEU A 314 -12.96 16.71 4.70
C LEU A 314 -13.66 16.68 6.05
N VAL A 315 -14.94 17.08 6.11
CA VAL A 315 -15.73 17.05 7.35
C VAL A 315 -16.99 16.23 7.11
N VAL A 316 -17.10 15.08 7.77
CA VAL A 316 -18.25 14.18 7.68
C VAL A 316 -19.15 14.36 8.90
N PHE A 317 -20.39 14.74 8.65
CA PHE A 317 -21.49 14.71 9.61
C PHE A 317 -22.27 13.40 9.42
N GLY A 318 -21.90 12.39 10.21
CA GLY A 318 -22.35 11.02 10.05
C GLY A 318 -21.27 10.03 10.47
N GLU A 319 -20.99 9.05 9.61
CA GLU A 319 -20.06 7.94 9.85
C GLU A 319 -19.27 7.63 8.58
N ALA A 320 -18.23 6.79 8.69
CA ALA A 320 -17.47 6.31 7.56
C ALA A 320 -17.09 4.83 7.70
N ASN A 321 -16.98 4.13 6.57
CA ASN A 321 -16.54 2.74 6.53
C ASN A 321 -15.01 2.62 6.64
N ASP A 322 -14.46 1.46 6.32
CA ASP A 322 -13.02 1.16 6.44
C ASP A 322 -12.10 2.12 5.64
N TYR A 323 -10.84 2.15 6.05
CA TYR A 323 -9.75 2.82 5.34
C TYR A 323 -9.85 4.35 5.30
N VAL A 324 -10.56 4.95 6.27
CA VAL A 324 -10.57 6.41 6.44
C VAL A 324 -9.12 6.90 6.51
N ALA A 325 -8.81 7.91 5.69
CA ALA A 325 -7.52 8.54 5.62
C ALA A 325 -6.37 7.55 5.34
N LYS A 326 -6.63 6.47 4.60
CA LYS A 326 -5.59 5.55 4.09
C LYS A 326 -4.51 6.32 3.35
N GLY A 327 -3.25 6.15 3.74
CA GLY A 327 -2.12 6.86 3.16
C GLY A 327 -2.25 8.38 3.23
N LEU A 328 -2.88 8.93 4.28
CA LEU A 328 -3.03 10.38 4.47
C LEU A 328 -1.70 11.11 4.27
N SER A 329 -1.75 12.21 3.52
CA SER A 329 -0.56 12.93 3.04
C SER A 329 -0.71 14.44 3.22
N GLY A 330 -1.23 14.87 4.38
CA GLY A 330 -1.25 16.27 4.80
C GLY A 330 -2.62 16.91 4.89
N ALA A 331 -3.69 16.25 4.44
CA ALA A 331 -5.06 16.74 4.63
C ALA A 331 -5.53 16.63 6.08
N THR A 332 -6.63 17.33 6.37
CA THR A 332 -7.38 17.17 7.63
C THR A 332 -8.70 16.46 7.36
N VAL A 333 -8.94 15.33 8.02
CA VAL A 333 -10.18 14.56 7.94
C VAL A 333 -10.87 14.60 9.29
N VAL A 334 -12.15 14.97 9.30
CA VAL A 334 -12.96 15.09 10.51
C VAL A 334 -14.21 14.23 10.34
N VAL A 335 -14.54 13.40 11.31
CA VAL A 335 -15.76 12.60 11.33
C VAL A 335 -16.47 12.82 12.66
N ARG A 336 -17.74 13.23 12.62
CA ARG A 336 -18.52 13.52 13.82
C ARG A 336 -19.98 13.14 13.62
N PRO A 337 -20.70 12.73 14.68
CA PRO A 337 -22.12 12.47 14.58
C PRO A 337 -22.89 13.71 14.09
N PRO A 338 -24.02 13.55 13.40
CA PRO A 338 -24.87 14.68 13.05
C PRO A 338 -25.44 15.31 14.33
N ALA A 339 -25.68 16.63 14.33
CA ALA A 339 -26.14 17.36 15.52
C ALA A 339 -27.45 16.83 16.14
N ARG A 340 -28.27 16.12 15.34
CA ARG A 340 -29.52 15.47 15.79
C ARG A 340 -29.32 14.11 16.45
N SER A 341 -28.10 13.56 16.42
CA SER A 341 -27.79 12.26 17.03
C SER A 341 -27.97 12.34 18.54
N ARG A 342 -28.56 11.30 19.12
CA ARG A 342 -28.68 11.12 20.57
C ARG A 342 -27.68 10.11 21.12
N LEU A 343 -26.84 9.53 20.26
CA LEU A 343 -25.83 8.56 20.65
C LEU A 343 -24.68 9.26 21.38
N LEU A 344 -24.16 8.60 22.41
CA LEU A 344 -22.91 8.99 23.05
C LEU A 344 -21.76 8.61 22.11
N ALA A 345 -21.10 9.61 21.54
CA ALA A 345 -20.06 9.43 20.52
C ALA A 345 -19.01 8.38 20.95
N HIS A 346 -18.41 8.56 22.13
CA HIS A 346 -17.35 7.70 22.67
C HIS A 346 -17.74 6.25 22.94
N GLU A 347 -19.03 5.92 22.97
CA GLU A 347 -19.53 4.55 23.17
C GLU A 347 -19.91 3.86 21.85
N ASN A 348 -19.79 4.56 20.71
CA ASN A 348 -20.28 4.08 19.42
C ASN A 348 -19.19 4.15 18.35
N VAL A 349 -19.18 3.13 17.47
CA VAL A 349 -18.30 3.11 16.30
C VAL A 349 -18.73 4.17 15.30
N ILE A 350 -17.77 4.94 14.79
CA ILE A 350 -18.01 5.99 13.79
C ILE A 350 -17.13 5.83 12.55
N ILE A 351 -15.99 5.15 12.66
CA ILE A 351 -15.09 4.82 11.56
C ILE A 351 -14.69 3.34 11.61
N GLY A 352 -14.53 2.72 10.44
CA GLY A 352 -14.23 1.29 10.31
C GLY A 352 -12.78 0.90 10.64
N ASN A 353 -12.32 -0.15 9.97
CA ASN A 353 -11.03 -0.79 10.19
C ASN A 353 -9.89 -0.15 9.38
N THR A 354 -8.64 -0.41 9.80
CA THR A 354 -7.42 -0.09 9.02
C THR A 354 -7.35 1.41 8.63
N VAL A 355 -7.83 2.25 9.54
CA VAL A 355 -7.82 3.71 9.42
C VAL A 355 -6.37 4.21 9.47
N LEU A 356 -6.06 5.25 8.70
CA LEU A 356 -4.70 5.82 8.59
C LEU A 356 -3.62 4.85 8.12
N TYR A 357 -4.00 3.77 7.42
CA TYR A 357 -3.04 2.79 6.95
C TYR A 357 -1.91 3.41 6.13
N GLY A 358 -0.67 3.37 6.65
CA GLY A 358 0.50 3.90 5.94
C GLY A 358 0.50 5.43 5.81
N ALA A 359 -0.26 6.15 6.63
CA ALA A 359 -0.30 7.61 6.60
C ALA A 359 1.07 8.23 6.90
N THR A 360 1.43 9.31 6.20
CA THR A 360 2.74 9.96 6.31
C THR A 360 2.67 11.36 6.91
N SER A 361 1.54 12.04 6.76
CA SER A 361 1.29 13.36 7.35
C SER A 361 -0.21 13.69 7.34
N GLY A 362 -0.59 14.78 8.00
CA GLY A 362 -1.99 15.23 8.09
C GLY A 362 -2.63 14.87 9.42
N ALA A 363 -3.92 15.19 9.55
CA ALA A 363 -4.66 15.04 10.80
C ALA A 363 -6.01 14.32 10.61
N LEU A 364 -6.35 13.44 11.55
CA LEU A 364 -7.66 12.80 11.67
C LEU A 364 -8.29 13.11 13.02
N PHE A 365 -9.53 13.61 13.02
CA PHE A 365 -10.32 13.80 14.25
C PHE A 365 -11.65 13.07 14.12
N ALA A 366 -11.89 12.05 14.94
CA ALA A 366 -13.15 11.29 14.90
C ALA A 366 -13.82 11.25 16.27
N ALA A 367 -14.99 11.89 16.41
CA ALA A 367 -15.79 11.81 17.63
C ALA A 367 -16.55 10.48 17.67
N GLY A 368 -15.85 9.44 18.10
CA GLY A 368 -16.36 8.09 18.29
C GLY A 368 -15.26 7.04 18.17
N GLN A 369 -15.65 5.77 18.27
CA GLN A 369 -14.72 4.65 18.23
C GLN A 369 -14.32 4.29 16.80
N ALA A 370 -13.08 3.85 16.63
CA ALA A 370 -12.56 3.22 15.43
C ALA A 370 -12.59 1.70 15.56
N GLY A 371 -12.65 1.00 14.42
CA GLY A 371 -12.52 -0.45 14.37
C GLY A 371 -11.09 -0.95 14.61
N GLU A 372 -10.83 -2.16 14.12
CA GLU A 372 -9.54 -2.85 14.24
C GLU A 372 -8.44 -2.18 13.41
N ARG A 373 -7.18 -2.40 13.83
CA ARG A 373 -5.98 -1.93 13.12
C ARG A 373 -5.96 -0.43 12.89
N PHE A 374 -6.51 0.34 13.83
CA PHE A 374 -6.43 1.79 13.79
C PHE A 374 -4.97 2.26 13.76
N ALA A 375 -4.62 3.18 12.86
CA ALA A 375 -3.27 3.73 12.69
C ALA A 375 -2.19 2.68 12.37
N VAL A 376 -2.59 1.55 11.77
CA VAL A 376 -1.63 0.52 11.32
C VAL A 376 -0.62 1.12 10.34
N ARG A 377 0.68 0.94 10.63
CA ARG A 377 1.78 1.55 9.84
C ARG A 377 1.70 3.07 9.70
N ASN A 378 1.10 3.79 10.64
CA ASN A 378 1.20 5.24 10.65
C ASN A 378 2.67 5.66 10.80
N SER A 379 3.12 6.56 9.93
CA SER A 379 4.52 7.02 9.85
C SER A 379 4.67 8.52 10.06
N GLY A 380 3.57 9.25 10.35
CA GLY A 380 3.68 10.70 10.59
C GLY A 380 2.36 11.47 10.69
N ALA A 381 1.21 10.82 10.55
CA ALA A 381 -0.07 11.48 10.76
C ALA A 381 -0.40 11.63 12.25
N ILE A 382 -1.22 12.64 12.53
CA ILE A 382 -1.78 12.91 13.85
C ILE A 382 -3.22 12.42 13.88
N ALA A 383 -3.66 11.83 14.99
CA ALA A 383 -5.04 11.41 15.14
C ALA A 383 -5.58 11.58 16.56
N VAL A 384 -6.88 11.89 16.68
CA VAL A 384 -7.62 11.83 17.95
C VAL A 384 -8.94 11.10 17.73
N VAL A 385 -9.15 10.01 18.47
CA VAL A 385 -10.34 9.14 18.42
C VAL A 385 -10.83 8.80 19.83
N GLU A 386 -12.06 8.33 19.96
CA GLU A 386 -12.69 8.09 21.27
C GLU A 386 -12.74 6.60 21.68
N GLY A 387 -11.96 5.77 21.00
CA GLY A 387 -11.77 4.36 21.28
C GLY A 387 -11.26 3.64 20.03
N VAL A 388 -10.63 2.48 20.20
CA VAL A 388 -10.12 1.66 19.08
C VAL A 388 -10.34 0.17 19.35
N GLY A 389 -10.55 -0.60 18.29
CA GLY A 389 -10.55 -2.07 18.37
C GLY A 389 -9.13 -2.65 18.48
N ASP A 390 -9.03 -3.95 18.21
CA ASP A 390 -7.78 -4.71 18.34
C ASP A 390 -6.68 -4.23 17.38
N ASN A 391 -5.44 -4.48 17.74
CA ASN A 391 -4.24 -4.18 16.95
C ASN A 391 -4.08 -2.69 16.62
N GLY A 392 -4.53 -1.81 17.52
CA GLY A 392 -4.31 -0.36 17.40
C GLY A 392 -2.81 -0.03 17.38
N CYS A 393 -2.42 0.93 16.54
CA CYS A 393 -1.05 1.39 16.33
C CYS A 393 -0.05 0.28 15.92
N GLU A 394 -0.54 -0.86 15.39
CA GLU A 394 0.31 -1.95 14.91
C GLU A 394 1.29 -1.44 13.83
N TYR A 395 2.57 -1.76 13.97
CA TYR A 395 3.64 -1.34 13.04
C TYR A 395 3.78 0.18 12.86
N MET A 396 3.28 1.01 13.78
CA MET A 396 3.46 2.47 13.72
C MET A 396 4.96 2.83 13.84
N THR A 397 5.42 3.73 12.98
CA THR A 397 6.82 4.16 12.90
C THR A 397 7.00 5.67 13.11
N GLY A 398 5.90 6.41 13.30
CA GLY A 398 5.92 7.86 13.50
C GLY A 398 4.51 8.45 13.59
N GLY A 399 4.42 9.71 14.01
CA GLY A 399 3.16 10.42 14.21
C GLY A 399 2.72 10.47 15.68
N THR A 400 1.52 11.01 15.93
CA THR A 400 0.96 11.13 17.28
C THR A 400 -0.50 10.75 17.30
N VAL A 401 -0.87 9.79 18.15
CA VAL A 401 -2.24 9.32 18.31
C VAL A 401 -2.74 9.64 19.71
N VAL A 402 -3.98 10.09 19.85
CA VAL A 402 -4.67 10.26 21.13
C VAL A 402 -5.95 9.42 21.12
N ILE A 403 -6.16 8.64 22.16
CA ILE A 403 -7.31 7.73 22.30
C ILE A 403 -8.03 8.07 23.60
N LEU A 404 -9.27 8.56 23.48
CA LEU A 404 -10.08 9.09 24.60
C LEU A 404 -11.03 8.05 25.20
N GLY A 405 -10.71 6.77 25.06
CA GLY A 405 -11.58 5.66 25.45
C GLY A 405 -10.88 4.30 25.34
N PRO A 406 -11.66 3.20 25.34
CA PRO A 406 -11.11 1.86 25.40
C PRO A 406 -10.27 1.50 24.17
N ILE A 407 -9.33 0.59 24.38
CA ILE A 407 -8.52 0.00 23.32
C ILE A 407 -8.67 -1.53 23.33
N GLY A 408 -8.55 -2.16 22.16
CA GLY A 408 -8.56 -3.61 22.02
C GLY A 408 -7.20 -4.28 22.21
N ASP A 409 -7.19 -5.61 22.02
CA ASP A 409 -6.04 -6.47 22.27
C ASP A 409 -4.85 -6.17 21.34
N ASN A 410 -3.65 -6.52 21.80
CA ASN A 410 -2.40 -6.46 21.04
C ASN A 410 -2.04 -5.03 20.57
N PHE A 411 -2.39 -4.02 21.37
CA PHE A 411 -2.09 -2.62 21.06
C PHE A 411 -0.57 -2.37 20.99
N GLY A 412 -0.13 -1.65 19.96
CA GLY A 412 1.28 -1.26 19.79
C GLY A 412 2.19 -2.38 19.28
N ALA A 413 1.65 -3.52 18.84
CA ALA A 413 2.47 -4.62 18.31
C ALA A 413 3.32 -4.19 17.10
N GLY A 414 4.64 -4.38 17.20
CA GLY A 414 5.59 -3.96 16.18
C GLY A 414 5.71 -2.44 16.00
N MET A 415 5.15 -1.63 16.91
CA MET A 415 5.30 -0.17 16.90
C MET A 415 6.75 0.19 17.24
N THR A 416 7.51 0.70 16.27
CA THR A 416 8.91 1.06 16.46
C THR A 416 9.11 2.56 16.68
N GLY A 417 8.15 3.41 16.31
CA GLY A 417 8.28 4.87 16.40
C GLY A 417 6.96 5.61 16.59
N GLY A 418 7.05 6.89 16.99
CA GLY A 418 5.90 7.72 17.31
C GLY A 418 5.36 7.55 18.74
N ILE A 419 4.31 8.31 19.07
CA ILE A 419 3.73 8.39 20.43
C ILE A 419 2.22 8.20 20.37
N ALA A 420 1.68 7.40 21.28
CA ALA A 420 0.25 7.31 21.56
C ALA A 420 -0.05 7.75 23.00
N PHE A 421 -1.06 8.60 23.17
CA PHE A 421 -1.64 8.97 24.47
C PHE A 421 -2.96 8.24 24.63
N VAL A 422 -3.06 7.36 25.62
CA VAL A 422 -4.24 6.53 25.86
C VAL A 422 -4.86 6.91 27.19
N LEU A 423 -6.15 7.23 27.19
CA LEU A 423 -6.92 7.46 28.40
C LEU A 423 -7.24 6.10 29.06
N ASP A 424 -6.63 5.82 30.19
CA ASP A 424 -6.77 4.55 30.94
C ASP A 424 -7.63 4.74 32.20
N GLU A 425 -8.93 5.03 32.01
CA GLU A 425 -9.85 5.36 33.12
C GLU A 425 -10.04 4.21 34.12
N HIS A 426 -9.76 2.96 33.71
CA HIS A 426 -10.04 1.76 34.48
C HIS A 426 -8.79 0.93 34.82
N GLY A 427 -7.58 1.39 34.46
CA GLY A 427 -6.35 0.65 34.70
C GLY A 427 -6.23 -0.66 33.92
N GLY A 428 -6.83 -0.72 32.72
CA GLY A 428 -6.90 -1.92 31.89
C GLY A 428 -5.81 -2.00 30.81
N LEU A 429 -5.05 -0.92 30.61
CA LEU A 429 -4.08 -0.81 29.51
C LEU A 429 -3.04 -1.93 29.50
N ASP A 430 -2.47 -2.27 30.66
CA ASP A 430 -1.37 -3.23 30.76
C ASP A 430 -1.80 -4.67 30.38
N ALA A 431 -3.10 -4.97 30.35
CA ALA A 431 -3.64 -6.27 29.95
C ALA A 431 -3.75 -6.47 28.43
N VAL A 432 -3.84 -5.37 27.67
CA VAL A 432 -4.14 -5.38 26.23
C VAL A 432 -2.96 -4.90 25.38
N ILE A 433 -1.94 -4.30 26.00
CA ILE A 433 -0.74 -3.84 25.32
C ILE A 433 0.17 -4.99 24.91
N ASN A 434 0.83 -4.87 23.76
CA ASN A 434 1.91 -5.77 23.39
C ASN A 434 3.24 -5.24 23.95
N PRO A 435 3.86 -5.91 24.93
CA PRO A 435 5.04 -5.40 25.63
C PRO A 435 6.35 -5.52 24.81
N ASP A 436 6.34 -6.24 23.69
CA ASP A 436 7.58 -6.57 22.97
C ASP A 436 8.22 -5.36 22.28
N SER A 437 7.41 -4.38 21.87
CA SER A 437 7.84 -3.27 21.00
C SER A 437 7.58 -1.88 21.57
N VAL A 438 6.91 -1.74 22.70
CA VAL A 438 6.55 -0.43 23.26
C VAL A 438 6.98 -0.27 24.71
N VAL A 439 7.17 0.99 25.10
CA VAL A 439 7.39 1.41 26.48
C VAL A 439 6.17 2.21 26.92
N VAL A 440 5.65 1.87 28.10
CA VAL A 440 4.46 2.51 28.69
C VAL A 440 4.88 3.27 29.94
N GLY A 441 4.42 4.51 30.08
CA GLY A 441 4.68 5.35 31.24
C GLY A 441 3.64 6.44 31.45
N PRO A 442 3.76 7.23 32.51
CA PRO A 442 2.93 8.42 32.71
C PRO A 442 3.27 9.54 31.71
N VAL A 443 2.36 10.50 31.55
CA VAL A 443 2.60 11.72 30.75
C VAL A 443 3.22 12.79 31.65
N GLU A 444 4.55 12.80 31.76
CA GLU A 444 5.27 13.72 32.66
C GLU A 444 6.02 14.83 31.93
N ALA A 445 6.51 14.57 30.72
CA ALA A 445 7.30 15.54 29.97
C ALA A 445 6.41 16.72 29.54
N GLN A 446 6.83 17.95 29.86
CA GLN A 446 6.07 19.17 29.56
C GLN A 446 5.66 19.28 28.09
N ALA A 447 6.55 18.92 27.16
CA ALA A 447 6.26 18.91 25.73
C ALA A 447 5.16 17.90 25.34
N ASP A 448 5.09 16.75 26.02
CA ASP A 448 4.05 15.74 25.80
C ASP A 448 2.71 16.21 26.40
N ILE A 449 2.73 16.87 27.57
CA ILE A 449 1.55 17.46 28.20
C ILE A 449 0.93 18.53 27.29
N GLU A 450 1.75 19.46 26.78
CA GLU A 450 1.31 20.52 25.87
C GLU A 450 0.78 19.95 24.55
N ARG A 451 1.45 18.93 24.01
CA ARG A 451 1.01 18.24 22.79
C ARG A 451 -0.35 17.58 23.00
N LEU A 452 -0.53 16.83 24.08
CA LEU A 452 -1.80 16.19 24.42
C LEU A 452 -2.92 17.23 24.55
N LYS A 453 -2.68 18.29 25.33
CA LYS A 453 -3.67 19.37 25.53
C LYS A 453 -4.07 20.03 24.21
N SER A 454 -3.09 20.39 23.37
CA SER A 454 -3.36 20.99 22.06
C SER A 454 -4.18 20.08 21.13
N LEU A 455 -3.92 18.77 21.17
CA LEU A 455 -4.68 17.79 20.39
C LEU A 455 -6.10 17.61 20.89
N LEU A 456 -6.32 17.64 22.21
CA LEU A 456 -7.67 17.64 22.80
C LEU A 456 -8.45 18.91 22.41
N GLU A 457 -7.82 20.08 22.51
CA GLU A 457 -8.42 21.37 22.12
C GLU A 457 -8.80 21.36 20.64
N ARG A 458 -7.90 20.90 19.76
CA ARG A 458 -8.17 20.80 18.33
C ARG A 458 -9.25 19.77 18.03
N HIS A 459 -9.25 18.63 18.72
CA HIS A 459 -10.30 17.64 18.57
C HIS A 459 -11.66 18.22 18.95
N HIS A 460 -11.78 18.88 20.11
CA HIS A 460 -13.00 19.53 20.53
C HIS A 460 -13.47 20.60 19.53
N LEU A 461 -12.56 21.44 19.03
CA LEU A 461 -12.85 22.47 18.03
C LEU A 461 -13.42 21.87 16.74
N GLU A 462 -12.82 20.79 16.25
CA GLU A 462 -13.20 20.17 14.97
C GLU A 462 -14.46 19.31 15.09
N THR A 463 -14.59 18.53 16.16
CA THR A 463 -15.63 17.52 16.30
C THR A 463 -16.82 17.98 17.15
N GLY A 464 -16.63 18.97 18.03
CA GLY A 464 -17.58 19.31 19.08
C GLY A 464 -17.70 18.22 20.15
N SER A 465 -16.69 17.35 20.30
CA SER A 465 -16.71 16.24 21.26
C SER A 465 -16.94 16.73 22.69
N LEU A 466 -17.97 16.16 23.33
CA LEU A 466 -18.24 16.38 24.76
C LEU A 466 -17.21 15.69 25.64
N LYS A 467 -16.70 14.51 25.26
CA LYS A 467 -15.65 13.80 26.02
C LYS A 467 -14.38 14.65 26.08
N ALA A 468 -13.94 15.20 24.95
CA ALA A 468 -12.79 16.10 24.93
C ALA A 468 -13.03 17.38 25.74
N ALA A 469 -14.24 17.97 25.69
CA ALA A 469 -14.59 19.13 26.51
C ALA A 469 -14.45 18.84 28.01
N LEU A 470 -15.02 17.72 28.47
CA LEU A 470 -14.96 17.31 29.87
C LEU A 470 -13.52 17.06 30.35
N LEU A 471 -12.68 16.46 29.50
CA LEU A 471 -11.26 16.24 29.81
C LEU A 471 -10.47 17.56 29.86
N LEU A 472 -10.89 18.59 29.12
CA LEU A 472 -10.26 19.90 29.14
C LEU A 472 -10.70 20.75 30.34
N ASP A 473 -11.95 20.60 30.80
CA ASP A 473 -12.50 21.33 31.95
C ASP A 473 -11.72 21.02 33.26
N ASP A 474 -11.29 19.77 33.45
CA ASP A 474 -10.40 19.36 34.55
C ASP A 474 -9.19 18.57 34.03
N PHE A 475 -8.37 19.27 33.23
CA PHE A 475 -7.22 18.66 32.56
C PHE A 475 -6.17 18.10 33.51
N GLU A 476 -5.96 18.70 34.69
CA GLU A 476 -4.95 18.21 35.65
C GLU A 476 -5.33 16.84 36.22
N THR A 477 -6.63 16.60 36.47
CA THR A 477 -7.12 15.30 36.89
C THR A 477 -7.10 14.30 35.73
N ALA A 478 -7.57 14.71 34.55
CA ALA A 478 -7.56 13.89 33.34
C ALA A 478 -6.14 13.42 32.97
N LEU A 479 -5.14 14.31 33.08
CA LEU A 479 -3.74 14.02 32.75
C LEU A 479 -3.20 12.80 33.52
N LYS A 480 -3.60 12.63 34.78
CA LYS A 480 -3.16 11.50 35.62
C LYS A 480 -3.72 10.15 35.16
N GLN A 481 -4.78 10.17 34.35
CA GLN A 481 -5.39 8.97 33.77
C GLN A 481 -4.82 8.65 32.38
N PHE A 482 -4.08 9.58 31.77
CA PHE A 482 -3.42 9.31 30.50
C PHE A 482 -2.12 8.53 30.70
N ARG A 483 -1.94 7.54 29.83
CA ARG A 483 -0.72 6.76 29.70
C ARG A 483 -0.06 7.12 28.37
N ARG A 484 1.25 7.35 28.41
CA ARG A 484 2.10 7.52 27.24
C ARG A 484 2.61 6.15 26.80
N VAL A 485 2.35 5.80 25.55
CA VAL A 485 2.88 4.60 24.89
C VAL A 485 3.79 5.07 23.75
N ALA A 486 5.05 4.67 23.79
CA ALA A 486 6.04 5.02 22.76
C ALA A 486 6.69 3.77 22.18
N GLY A 487 7.06 3.81 20.90
CA GLY A 487 7.84 2.74 20.28
C GLY A 487 9.22 2.61 20.95
N ALA A 488 9.72 1.39 21.08
CA ALA A 488 10.96 1.13 21.80
C ALA A 488 12.19 1.87 21.22
N ASP A 489 12.25 2.06 19.89
CA ASP A 489 13.36 2.78 19.26
C ASP A 489 13.25 4.30 19.47
N GLU A 490 12.03 4.86 19.46
CA GLU A 490 11.77 6.26 19.81
C GLU A 490 12.26 6.57 21.23
N GLU A 491 11.95 5.69 22.18
CA GLU A 491 12.35 5.86 23.57
C GLU A 491 13.87 5.78 23.74
N ARG A 492 14.53 4.84 23.04
CA ARG A 492 16.00 4.75 23.01
C ARG A 492 16.64 6.04 22.48
N LEU A 493 16.10 6.60 21.40
CA LEU A 493 16.58 7.86 20.83
C LEU A 493 16.41 9.02 21.79
N ARG A 494 15.27 9.08 22.50
CA ARG A 494 15.01 10.11 23.53
C ARG A 494 15.98 10.02 24.70
N CYS A 495 16.22 8.83 25.25
CA CYS A 495 17.21 8.63 26.31
C CYS A 495 18.61 9.04 25.87
N ALA A 496 19.03 8.64 24.66
CA ALA A 496 20.33 9.01 24.12
C ALA A 496 20.49 10.53 23.91
N ALA A 497 19.42 11.23 23.48
CA ALA A 497 19.43 12.69 23.35
C ALA A 497 19.51 13.39 24.72
N GLY A 498 18.76 12.92 25.73
CA GLY A 498 18.82 13.44 27.09
C GLY A 498 20.17 13.23 27.77
N GLU A 499 20.82 12.08 27.53
CA GLU A 499 22.20 11.83 28.00
C GLU A 499 23.21 12.77 27.32
N GLN A 500 23.06 13.04 26.02
CA GLN A 500 23.93 13.98 25.31
C GLN A 500 23.76 15.44 25.78
N GLU A 501 22.55 15.86 26.10
CA GLU A 501 22.29 17.18 26.71
C GLU A 501 22.87 17.26 28.14
N THR A 502 22.75 16.20 28.93
CA THR A 502 23.30 16.13 30.28
C THR A 502 24.85 16.16 30.27
N VAL A 503 25.48 15.41 29.36
CA VAL A 503 26.94 15.43 29.17
C VAL A 503 27.42 16.80 28.69
N ARG A 504 26.67 17.49 27.81
CA ARG A 504 26.99 18.87 27.40
C ARG A 504 26.80 19.88 28.52
N ALA A 505 25.82 19.69 29.39
CA ALA A 505 25.58 20.57 30.55
C ALA A 505 26.62 20.38 31.67
N ILE A 506 27.25 19.20 31.77
CA ILE A 506 28.35 18.93 32.72
C ILE A 506 29.71 19.38 32.17
N ALA A 507 29.84 19.50 30.84
CA ALA A 507 31.07 19.89 30.14
C ALA A 507 31.17 21.40 29.84
N GLY A 508 30.16 22.20 30.18
CA GLY A 508 30.17 23.66 30.13
C GLY A 508 30.18 24.25 31.52
#